data_AF-A0A2H1FCY3-F1
#
_entry.id   AF-A0A2H1FCY3-F1
#
_cell.length_a   1.000
_cell.length_b   1.000
_cell.length_c   1.000
_cell.angle_alpha   90.00
_cell.angle_beta   90.00
_cell.angle_gamma   90.00
#
_symmetry.space_group_name_H-M   'P 1'
#
loop_
_entity.id
_entity.type
_entity.pdbx_description
1 polymer ?
#
loop_
_entity_poly.entity_id
_entity_poly.type
_entity_poly.pdbx_seq_one_letter_code
_entity_poly.pdbx_strand_id
1 'polypeptide(L)'
;MNYQNKSYKLGKLEKHKSVLIEKVLFKIAKQWIAGDTMNDALKSAHQANMNGMNAILNKLGEHITSKAQVSQTVSDYLTLVSNLRRSKITGGLSIKPTQVGLAISAKECISNLDTIIEKALQFQSFVWIDMESSEYTDVTFKIYSMLFEKYERLGIVIQANLKRTWDDLDMLLKKGAKIRLVKGAYHENSINSYRTRHAVDENYRKLMNVLFEHGNEFAIATHDSRIIGLATDLSKKHERKFEFQMLKGIRDELKPILVKKGFSVSEYIPYGTNWLPYSIRRLRERKRNILLLGSSFIHSHRV
;
A
#
# COMPACT_ATOMS: atom_id res chain seq x y z
N MET A 1 48.51 -8.57 25.27
CA MET A 1 47.96 -7.67 24.24
C MET A 1 46.99 -8.45 23.34
N ASN A 2 45.79 -7.91 23.06
CA ASN A 2 44.95 -8.18 21.88
C ASN A 2 43.74 -9.16 21.87
N TYR A 3 43.12 -9.53 22.99
CA TYR A 3 41.75 -10.10 22.92
C TYR A 3 40.66 -9.02 22.78
N GLN A 4 40.76 -7.91 23.52
CA GLN A 4 39.82 -6.78 23.39
C GLN A 4 39.90 -6.08 22.01
N ASN A 5 41.09 -5.97 21.41
CA ASN A 5 41.28 -5.38 20.08
C ASN A 5 40.67 -6.23 18.95
N LYS A 6 40.57 -7.56 19.12
CA LYS A 6 40.00 -8.46 18.11
C LYS A 6 38.47 -8.40 18.10
N SER A 7 37.84 -8.39 19.28
CA SER A 7 36.38 -8.23 19.43
C SER A 7 35.90 -6.85 18.94
N TYR A 8 36.65 -5.78 19.26
CA TYR A 8 36.34 -4.43 18.77
C TYR A 8 36.47 -4.30 17.24
N LYS A 9 37.49 -4.94 16.63
CA LYS A 9 37.64 -4.98 15.17
C LYS A 9 36.56 -5.82 14.49
N LEU A 10 36.15 -6.94 15.07
CA LEU A 10 35.05 -7.78 14.58
C LEU A 10 33.72 -7.03 14.61
N GLY A 11 33.40 -6.35 15.71
CA GLY A 11 32.20 -5.51 15.83
C GLY A 11 32.18 -4.31 14.86
N LYS A 12 33.33 -3.68 14.59
CA LYS A 12 33.45 -2.67 13.54
C LYS A 12 33.27 -3.26 12.13
N LEU A 13 33.85 -4.42 11.84
CA LEU A 13 33.68 -5.09 10.54
C LEU A 13 32.23 -5.48 10.29
N GLU A 14 31.52 -6.03 11.28
CA GLU A 14 30.11 -6.38 11.17
C GLU A 14 29.23 -5.15 10.99
N LYS A 15 29.49 -4.06 11.73
CA LYS A 15 28.77 -2.79 11.58
C LYS A 15 29.02 -2.17 10.20
N HIS A 16 30.24 -2.21 9.68
CA HIS A 16 30.57 -1.72 8.33
C HIS A 16 29.92 -2.58 7.24
N LYS A 17 29.94 -3.91 7.36
CA LYS A 17 29.25 -4.82 6.44
C LYS A 17 27.73 -4.58 6.46
N SER A 18 27.14 -4.41 7.65
CA SER A 18 25.72 -4.08 7.82
C SER A 18 25.35 -2.78 7.12
N VAL A 19 26.11 -1.69 7.32
CA VAL A 19 25.86 -0.39 6.67
C VAL A 19 26.04 -0.46 5.15
N LEU A 20 26.99 -1.25 4.65
CA LEU A 20 27.19 -1.42 3.20
C LEU A 20 26.03 -2.20 2.58
N ILE A 21 25.60 -3.30 3.22
CA ILE A 21 24.44 -4.09 2.81
C ILE A 21 23.17 -3.22 2.85
N GLU A 22 22.99 -2.43 3.89
CA GLU A 22 21.85 -1.52 4.03
C GLU A 22 21.84 -0.46 2.92
N LYS A 23 22.99 0.13 2.57
CA LYS A 23 23.09 1.06 1.43
C LYS A 23 22.76 0.42 0.08
N VAL A 24 23.19 -0.83 -0.14
CA VAL A 24 22.87 -1.58 -1.37
C VAL A 24 21.39 -1.94 -1.42
N LEU A 25 20.84 -2.46 -0.32
CA LEU A 25 19.41 -2.76 -0.18
C LEU A 25 18.56 -1.51 -0.33
N PHE A 26 19.02 -0.37 0.19
CA PHE A 26 18.33 0.90 0.05
C PHE A 26 18.33 1.41 -1.40
N LYS A 27 19.44 1.25 -2.14
CA LYS A 27 19.46 1.57 -3.59
C LYS A 27 18.43 0.74 -4.38
N ILE A 28 18.25 -0.53 -4.01
CA ILE A 28 17.22 -1.39 -4.60
C ILE A 28 15.82 -0.93 -4.14
N ALA A 29 15.66 -0.64 -2.85
CA ALA A 29 14.41 -0.17 -2.25
C ALA A 29 13.91 1.15 -2.83
N LYS A 30 14.81 2.09 -3.19
CA LYS A 30 14.48 3.36 -3.85
C LYS A 30 13.71 3.22 -5.16
N GLN A 31 13.71 2.02 -5.75
CA GLN A 31 12.83 1.75 -6.88
C GLN A 31 11.35 1.72 -6.43
N TRP A 32 11.05 1.20 -5.24
CA TRP A 32 9.69 0.94 -4.76
C TRP A 32 9.19 1.88 -3.66
N ILE A 33 10.06 2.75 -3.14
CA ILE A 33 9.73 3.80 -2.18
C ILE A 33 10.17 5.15 -2.72
N ALA A 34 9.48 6.23 -2.32
CA ALA A 34 9.85 7.58 -2.72
C ALA A 34 11.15 8.06 -2.08
N GLY A 35 11.38 7.66 -0.83
CA GLY A 35 12.47 8.11 0.03
C GLY A 35 12.04 8.06 1.50
N ASP A 36 12.87 8.61 2.38
CA ASP A 36 12.66 8.54 3.82
C ASP A 36 11.82 9.72 4.35
N THR A 37 11.64 10.77 3.54
CA THR A 37 10.99 12.01 3.97
C THR A 37 9.66 12.26 3.25
N MET A 38 8.81 13.07 3.87
CA MET A 38 7.59 13.56 3.24
C MET A 38 7.87 14.33 1.95
N ASN A 39 8.96 15.11 1.90
CA ASN A 39 9.35 15.86 0.71
C ASN A 39 9.68 14.94 -0.47
N ASP A 40 10.28 13.78 -0.22
CA ASP A 40 10.54 12.78 -1.27
C ASP A 40 9.23 12.22 -1.82
N ALA A 41 8.26 11.96 -0.94
CA ALA A 41 6.92 11.52 -1.31
C ALA A 41 6.19 12.56 -2.17
N LEU A 42 6.23 13.84 -1.77
CA LEU A 42 5.61 14.95 -2.51
C LEU A 42 6.25 15.14 -3.89
N LYS A 43 7.58 15.02 -4.02
CA LYS A 43 8.28 15.04 -5.31
C LYS A 43 7.84 13.89 -6.21
N SER A 44 7.75 12.67 -5.67
CA SER A 44 7.27 11.51 -6.41
C SER A 44 5.81 11.66 -6.84
N ALA A 45 4.97 12.22 -5.99
CA ALA A 45 3.56 12.48 -6.28
C ALA A 45 3.38 13.52 -7.39
N HIS A 46 4.15 14.60 -7.35
CA HIS A 46 4.22 15.56 -8.45
C HIS A 46 4.60 14.91 -9.78
N GLN A 47 5.64 14.07 -9.78
CA GLN A 47 6.07 13.36 -10.98
C GLN A 47 4.97 12.43 -11.51
N ALA A 48 4.23 11.75 -10.62
CA ALA A 48 3.09 10.92 -11.01
C ALA A 48 1.99 11.77 -11.68
N ASN A 49 1.64 12.92 -11.10
CA ASN A 49 0.65 13.84 -11.68
C ASN A 49 1.09 14.39 -13.05
N MET A 50 2.37 14.77 -13.21
CA MET A 50 2.91 15.20 -14.51
C MET A 50 2.80 14.11 -15.58
N ASN A 51 2.81 12.84 -15.18
CA ASN A 51 2.65 11.70 -16.06
C ASN A 51 1.18 11.28 -16.25
N GLY A 52 0.22 12.10 -15.83
CA GLY A 52 -1.22 11.86 -15.97
C GLY A 52 -1.80 10.84 -14.98
N MET A 53 -1.10 10.56 -13.87
CA MET A 53 -1.56 9.65 -12.83
C MET A 53 -1.89 10.40 -11.54
N ASN A 54 -2.87 9.92 -10.79
CA ASN A 54 -3.10 10.34 -9.41
C ASN A 54 -2.02 9.75 -8.48
N ALA A 55 -1.84 10.33 -7.29
CA ALA A 55 -0.87 9.86 -6.31
C ALA A 55 -1.55 9.39 -5.00
N ILE A 56 -1.24 8.19 -4.54
CA ILE A 56 -1.70 7.65 -3.25
C ILE A 56 -0.49 7.54 -2.34
N LEU A 57 -0.36 8.46 -1.38
CA LEU A 57 0.79 8.49 -0.47
C LEU A 57 0.53 7.61 0.75
N ASN A 58 1.53 6.85 1.15
CA ASN A 58 1.48 5.99 2.32
C ASN A 58 2.76 6.10 3.13
N LYS A 59 2.63 6.45 4.41
CA LYS A 59 3.75 6.44 5.35
C LYS A 59 4.03 5.00 5.77
N LEU A 60 5.28 4.56 5.67
CA LEU A 60 5.70 3.20 6.01
C LEU A 60 5.77 2.99 7.53
N GLY A 61 5.30 1.82 7.95
CA GLY A 61 5.18 1.38 9.35
C GLY A 61 3.88 0.61 9.55
N GLU A 62 3.82 -0.18 10.61
CA GLU A 62 2.65 -0.98 11.01
C GLU A 62 2.82 -1.38 12.48
N HIS A 63 1.73 -1.78 13.14
CA HIS A 63 1.70 -2.30 14.51
C HIS A 63 2.32 -1.36 15.57
N ILE A 64 1.99 -0.06 15.52
CA ILE A 64 2.49 0.91 16.49
C ILE A 64 1.69 0.76 17.80
N THR A 65 2.38 0.41 18.89
CA THR A 65 1.77 0.23 20.22
C THR A 65 2.07 1.38 21.20
N SER A 66 3.01 2.27 20.85
CA SER A 66 3.33 3.46 21.66
C SER A 66 2.38 4.62 21.34
N LYS A 67 1.66 5.12 22.34
CA LYS A 67 0.79 6.31 22.19
C LYS A 67 1.54 7.50 21.61
N ALA A 68 2.78 7.75 22.05
CA ALA A 68 3.59 8.86 21.55
C ALA A 68 3.91 8.70 20.05
N GLN A 69 4.22 7.47 19.60
CA GLN A 69 4.47 7.20 18.18
C GLN A 69 3.19 7.26 17.33
N VAL A 70 2.05 6.86 17.90
CA VAL A 70 0.72 7.03 17.27
C VAL A 70 0.43 8.52 17.08
N SER A 71 0.54 9.33 18.14
CA SER A 71 0.34 10.79 18.08
C SER A 71 1.26 11.46 17.06
N GLN A 72 2.54 11.07 17.01
CA GLN A 72 3.46 11.56 15.98
C GLN A 72 3.01 11.15 14.57
N THR A 73 2.56 9.91 14.39
CA THR A 73 2.10 9.42 13.07
C THR A 73 0.83 10.12 12.61
N VAL A 74 -0.10 10.41 13.52
CA VAL A 74 -1.29 11.23 13.24
C VAL A 74 -0.86 12.63 12.82
N SER A 75 0.02 13.28 13.58
CA SER A 75 0.57 14.60 13.24
C SER A 75 1.22 14.64 11.85
N ASP A 76 1.97 13.60 11.51
CA ASP A 76 2.60 13.47 10.19
C ASP A 76 1.56 13.35 9.07
N TYR A 77 0.48 12.61 9.27
CA TYR A 77 -0.63 12.53 8.30
C TYR A 77 -1.35 13.88 8.16
N LEU A 78 -1.62 14.60 9.25
CA LEU A 78 -2.23 15.94 9.21
C LEU A 78 -1.36 16.95 8.45
N THR A 79 -0.04 16.87 8.68
CA THR A 79 0.95 17.68 7.94
C THR A 79 0.97 17.30 6.47
N LEU A 80 0.94 16.00 6.15
CA LEU A 80 0.94 15.52 4.77
C LEU A 80 -0.31 16.00 4.01
N VAL A 81 -1.50 15.87 4.60
CA VAL A 81 -2.77 16.37 4.01
C VAL A 81 -2.66 17.86 3.66
N SER A 82 -2.13 18.66 4.58
CA SER A 82 -2.00 20.10 4.39
C SER A 82 -1.03 20.44 3.24
N ASN A 83 0.03 19.65 3.07
CA ASN A 83 1.00 19.83 2.00
C ASN A 83 0.48 19.39 0.63
N LEU A 84 -0.31 18.30 0.55
CA LEU A 84 -0.90 17.83 -0.71
C LEU A 84 -1.65 18.95 -1.44
N ARG A 85 -2.48 19.70 -0.71
CA ARG A 85 -3.22 20.84 -1.28
C ARG A 85 -2.32 21.98 -1.71
N ARG A 86 -1.37 22.38 -0.85
CA ARG A 86 -0.43 23.49 -1.14
C ARG A 86 0.40 23.19 -2.40
N SER A 87 0.79 21.93 -2.55
CA SER A 87 1.51 21.43 -3.71
C SER A 87 0.62 21.14 -4.93
N LYS A 88 -0.71 21.36 -4.86
CA LYS A 88 -1.65 21.05 -5.96
C LYS A 88 -1.52 19.61 -6.46
N ILE A 89 -1.19 18.67 -5.57
CA ILE A 89 -1.09 17.25 -5.91
C ILE A 89 -2.51 16.68 -6.01
N THR A 90 -2.79 16.00 -7.13
CA THR A 90 -4.04 15.27 -7.31
C THR A 90 -3.86 13.86 -6.78
N GLY A 91 -4.66 13.49 -5.77
CA GLY A 91 -4.49 12.21 -5.12
C GLY A 91 -5.09 12.13 -3.72
N GLY A 92 -4.53 11.22 -2.93
CA GLY A 92 -4.99 10.94 -1.57
C GLY A 92 -3.98 10.17 -0.74
N LEU A 93 -4.47 9.61 0.36
CA LEU A 93 -3.69 8.89 1.35
C LEU A 93 -4.12 7.43 1.46
N SER A 94 -3.20 6.56 1.82
CA SER A 94 -3.49 5.21 2.32
C SER A 94 -2.96 5.08 3.74
N ILE A 95 -3.84 4.72 4.67
CA ILE A 95 -3.55 4.66 6.11
C ILE A 95 -3.75 3.23 6.59
N LYS A 96 -2.77 2.70 7.31
CA LYS A 96 -2.90 1.44 8.05
C LYS A 96 -3.49 1.70 9.43
N PRO A 97 -4.65 1.13 9.79
CA PRO A 97 -5.25 1.31 11.11
C PRO A 97 -4.29 1.09 12.29
N THR A 98 -3.38 0.11 12.20
CA THR A 98 -2.42 -0.18 13.27
C THR A 98 -1.36 0.90 13.48
N GLN A 99 -1.12 1.77 12.49
CA GLN A 99 -0.25 2.94 12.66
C GLN A 99 -0.89 4.06 13.47
N VAL A 100 -2.23 4.08 13.51
CA VAL A 100 -3.01 5.16 14.12
C VAL A 100 -3.79 4.69 15.35
N GLY A 101 -3.34 3.59 15.96
CA GLY A 101 -3.80 3.16 17.27
C GLY A 101 -4.61 1.86 17.31
N LEU A 102 -4.83 1.16 16.19
CA LEU A 102 -5.59 -0.10 16.22
C LEU A 102 -4.91 -1.17 17.09
N ALA A 103 -3.57 -1.22 17.10
CA ALA A 103 -2.81 -2.12 17.95
C ALA A 103 -2.86 -1.75 19.46
N ILE A 104 -3.42 -0.58 19.80
CA ILE A 104 -3.67 -0.14 21.19
C ILE A 104 -5.14 -0.40 21.56
N SER A 105 -6.08 0.17 20.80
CA SER A 105 -7.51 -0.10 20.92
C SER A 105 -8.29 0.41 19.71
N ALA A 106 -9.47 -0.18 19.46
CA ALA A 106 -10.38 0.31 18.43
C ALA A 106 -10.82 1.76 18.67
N LYS A 107 -11.04 2.17 19.93
CA LYS A 107 -11.43 3.53 20.31
C LYS A 107 -10.37 4.56 19.93
N GLU A 108 -9.10 4.26 20.22
CA GLU A 108 -7.96 5.11 19.86
C GLU A 108 -7.87 5.25 18.33
N CYS A 109 -7.99 4.13 17.61
CA CYS A 109 -7.96 4.12 16.14
C CYS A 109 -9.07 4.97 15.53
N ILE A 110 -10.31 4.83 16.01
CA ILE A 110 -11.46 5.62 15.54
C ILE A 110 -11.19 7.10 15.74
N SER A 111 -10.80 7.52 16.95
CA SER A 111 -10.55 8.94 17.26
C SER A 111 -9.46 9.55 16.37
N ASN A 112 -8.40 8.81 16.11
CA ASN A 112 -7.29 9.28 15.29
C ASN A 112 -7.63 9.31 13.80
N LEU A 113 -8.34 8.29 13.29
CA LEU A 113 -8.83 8.28 11.91
C LEU A 113 -9.84 9.39 11.68
N ASP A 114 -10.77 9.62 12.60
CA ASP A 114 -11.74 10.71 12.56
C ASP A 114 -11.02 12.05 12.34
N THR A 115 -10.03 12.35 13.19
CA THR A 115 -9.20 13.56 13.10
C THR A 115 -8.51 13.70 11.73
N ILE A 116 -7.92 12.61 11.20
CA ILE A 116 -7.23 12.65 9.91
C ILE A 116 -8.22 12.83 8.75
N ILE A 117 -9.38 12.19 8.82
CA ILE A 117 -10.41 12.25 7.78
C ILE A 117 -11.04 13.64 7.72
N GLU A 118 -11.37 14.26 8.86
CA GLU A 118 -11.88 15.64 8.89
C GLU A 118 -10.89 16.59 8.21
N LYS A 119 -9.59 16.43 8.52
CA LYS A 119 -8.55 17.21 7.85
C LYS A 119 -8.51 16.91 6.36
N ALA A 120 -8.52 15.65 5.96
CA ALA A 120 -8.45 15.26 4.55
C ALA A 120 -9.62 15.85 3.74
N LEU A 121 -10.83 15.88 4.29
CA LEU A 121 -12.01 16.48 3.67
C LEU A 121 -11.87 17.99 3.47
N GLN A 122 -11.38 18.73 4.47
CA GLN A 122 -11.10 20.17 4.34
C GLN A 122 -10.17 20.49 3.16
N PHE A 123 -9.23 19.60 2.87
CA PHE A 123 -8.24 19.75 1.79
C PHE A 123 -8.59 18.98 0.51
N GLN A 124 -9.79 18.40 0.42
CA GLN A 124 -10.28 17.61 -0.70
C GLN A 124 -9.42 16.39 -1.06
N SER A 125 -8.67 15.86 -0.09
CA SER A 125 -7.85 14.65 -0.23
C SER A 125 -8.69 13.40 0.07
N PHE A 126 -8.58 12.37 -0.77
CA PHE A 126 -9.25 11.09 -0.52
C PHE A 126 -8.47 10.22 0.48
N VAL A 127 -9.15 9.49 1.35
CA VAL A 127 -8.52 8.57 2.31
C VAL A 127 -8.93 7.13 2.02
N TRP A 128 -7.92 6.27 1.88
CA TRP A 128 -8.05 4.83 1.83
C TRP A 128 -7.66 4.22 3.17
N ILE A 129 -8.52 3.35 3.70
CA ILE A 129 -8.24 2.49 4.84
C ILE A 129 -7.65 1.19 4.31
N ASP A 130 -6.35 1.00 4.51
CA ASP A 130 -5.65 -0.21 4.11
C ASP A 130 -6.10 -1.41 4.94
N MET A 131 -6.18 -2.57 4.28
CA MET A 131 -6.42 -3.84 4.96
C MET A 131 -5.09 -4.51 5.31
N GLU A 132 -4.95 -4.85 6.59
CA GLU A 132 -3.78 -5.52 7.16
C GLU A 132 -3.98 -7.04 7.18
N SER A 133 -3.34 -7.77 8.10
CA SER A 133 -3.53 -9.21 8.28
C SER A 133 -4.96 -9.55 8.72
N SER A 134 -5.36 -10.82 8.55
CA SER A 134 -6.71 -11.29 8.87
C SER A 134 -7.12 -11.09 10.33
N GLU A 135 -6.16 -10.98 11.24
CA GLU A 135 -6.39 -10.67 12.67
C GLU A 135 -7.03 -9.28 12.87
N TYR A 136 -6.79 -8.33 11.97
CA TYR A 136 -7.32 -6.96 12.05
C TYR A 136 -8.54 -6.74 11.14
N THR A 137 -8.91 -7.71 10.30
CA THR A 137 -9.96 -7.52 9.28
C THR A 137 -11.29 -7.13 9.92
N ASP A 138 -11.83 -7.93 10.85
CA ASP A 138 -13.14 -7.65 11.44
C ASP A 138 -13.24 -6.29 12.10
N VAL A 139 -12.22 -5.93 12.89
CA VAL A 139 -12.20 -4.63 13.58
C VAL A 139 -12.02 -3.47 12.59
N THR A 140 -11.25 -3.66 11.51
CA THR A 140 -11.10 -2.65 10.45
C THR A 140 -12.42 -2.39 9.73
N PHE A 141 -13.19 -3.44 9.41
CA PHE A 141 -14.51 -3.29 8.78
C PHE A 141 -15.53 -2.61 9.69
N LYS A 142 -15.50 -2.90 11.00
CA LYS A 142 -16.34 -2.21 12.00
C LYS A 142 -16.01 -0.71 12.07
N ILE A 143 -14.72 -0.38 12.19
CA ILE A 143 -14.24 1.01 12.22
C ILE A 143 -14.61 1.74 10.93
N TYR A 144 -14.37 1.11 9.77
CA TYR A 144 -14.74 1.69 8.48
C TYR A 144 -16.24 1.97 8.41
N SER A 145 -17.09 1.03 8.82
CA SER A 145 -18.55 1.20 8.77
C SER A 145 -19.01 2.42 9.59
N MET A 146 -18.48 2.58 10.80
CA MET A 146 -18.79 3.74 11.66
C MET A 146 -18.33 5.06 11.04
N LEU A 147 -17.13 5.11 10.47
CA LEU A 147 -16.60 6.33 9.85
C LEU A 147 -17.30 6.64 8.51
N PHE A 148 -17.67 5.61 7.75
CA PHE A 148 -18.36 5.78 6.48
C PHE A 148 -19.75 6.39 6.67
N GLU A 149 -20.46 6.03 7.74
CA GLU A 149 -21.75 6.65 8.11
C GLU A 149 -21.63 8.14 8.44
N LYS A 150 -20.46 8.62 8.88
CA LYS A 150 -20.20 10.04 9.15
C LYS A 150 -19.77 10.83 7.91
N TYR A 151 -19.01 10.21 6.99
CA TYR A 151 -18.29 10.95 5.94
C TYR A 151 -18.68 10.60 4.50
N GLU A 152 -19.17 9.39 4.24
CA GLU A 152 -19.57 8.83 2.92
C GLU A 152 -18.50 8.86 1.80
N ARG A 153 -17.34 9.50 2.02
CA ARG A 153 -16.27 9.69 1.04
C ARG A 153 -14.95 9.10 1.51
N LEU A 154 -14.98 7.80 1.79
CA LEU A 154 -13.85 6.98 2.25
C LEU A 154 -13.75 5.69 1.48
N GLY A 155 -12.52 5.25 1.21
CA GLY A 155 -12.25 3.98 0.55
C GLY A 155 -11.77 2.90 1.50
N ILE A 156 -12.10 1.64 1.23
CA ILE A 156 -11.62 0.47 1.97
C ILE A 156 -10.97 -0.54 1.03
N VAL A 157 -9.93 -1.21 1.51
CA VAL A 157 -9.27 -2.30 0.79
C VAL A 157 -9.91 -3.65 1.15
N ILE A 158 -10.10 -4.51 0.15
CA ILE A 158 -10.47 -5.93 0.33
C ILE A 158 -9.47 -6.85 -0.35
N GLN A 159 -9.30 -8.07 0.17
CA GLN A 159 -8.21 -8.97 -0.21
C GLN A 159 -8.74 -10.27 -0.82
N ALA A 160 -8.44 -10.52 -2.09
CA ALA A 160 -8.95 -11.69 -2.82
C ALA A 160 -8.42 -13.04 -2.31
N ASN A 161 -7.33 -13.06 -1.53
CA ASN A 161 -6.81 -14.28 -0.93
C ASN A 161 -7.63 -14.78 0.26
N LEU A 162 -8.48 -13.96 0.89
CA LEU A 162 -9.31 -14.40 2.01
C LEU A 162 -10.63 -15.00 1.51
N LYS A 163 -11.09 -16.07 2.15
CA LYS A 163 -12.35 -16.75 1.80
C LYS A 163 -13.59 -15.93 2.17
N ARG A 164 -13.50 -15.13 3.24
CA ARG A 164 -14.57 -14.23 3.74
C ARG A 164 -14.88 -13.06 2.80
N THR A 165 -13.98 -12.73 1.88
CA THR A 165 -14.03 -11.48 1.09
C THR A 165 -15.29 -11.37 0.23
N TRP A 166 -15.92 -12.48 -0.13
CA TRP A 166 -17.19 -12.46 -0.85
C TRP A 166 -18.29 -11.79 -0.02
N ASP A 167 -18.47 -12.22 1.22
CA ASP A 167 -19.50 -11.69 2.13
C ASP A 167 -19.19 -10.23 2.50
N ASP A 168 -17.91 -9.93 2.72
CA ASP A 168 -17.45 -8.57 2.97
C ASP A 168 -17.74 -7.64 1.76
N LEU A 169 -17.55 -8.12 0.53
CA LEU A 169 -17.85 -7.37 -0.69
C LEU A 169 -19.34 -7.07 -0.83
N ASP A 170 -20.21 -8.08 -0.63
CA ASP A 170 -21.66 -7.91 -0.71
C ASP A 170 -22.17 -6.86 0.29
N MET A 171 -21.67 -6.91 1.53
CA MET A 171 -21.99 -5.90 2.55
C MET A 171 -21.54 -4.50 2.14
N LEU A 172 -20.31 -4.36 1.64
CA LEU A 172 -19.75 -3.06 1.24
C LEU A 172 -20.48 -2.45 0.03
N LEU A 173 -20.90 -3.28 -0.93
CA LEU A 173 -21.67 -2.83 -2.09
C LEU A 173 -23.03 -2.27 -1.68
N LYS A 174 -23.74 -2.93 -0.74
CA LYS A 174 -25.01 -2.45 -0.18
C LYS A 174 -24.88 -1.10 0.53
N LYS A 175 -23.71 -0.81 1.10
CA LYS A 175 -23.40 0.50 1.72
C LYS A 175 -22.97 1.57 0.70
N GLY A 176 -22.69 1.21 -0.55
CA GLY A 176 -22.17 2.15 -1.55
C GLY A 176 -20.68 2.49 -1.34
N ALA A 177 -19.92 1.62 -0.67
CA ALA A 177 -18.51 1.85 -0.39
C ALA A 177 -17.65 1.91 -1.66
N LYS A 178 -16.63 2.77 -1.65
CA LYS A 178 -15.57 2.76 -2.67
C LYS A 178 -14.51 1.73 -2.30
N ILE A 179 -14.33 0.72 -3.15
CA ILE A 179 -13.57 -0.49 -2.82
C ILE A 179 -12.26 -0.54 -3.60
N ARG A 180 -11.15 -0.87 -2.94
CA ARG A 180 -9.89 -1.25 -3.60
C ARG A 180 -9.70 -2.76 -3.49
N LEU A 181 -9.76 -3.45 -4.63
CA LEU A 181 -9.55 -4.89 -4.70
C LEU A 181 -8.06 -5.21 -4.91
N VAL A 182 -7.44 -5.91 -3.95
CA VAL A 182 -6.06 -6.41 -4.02
C VAL A 182 -6.04 -7.94 -3.95
N LYS A 183 -4.90 -8.57 -4.29
CA LYS A 183 -4.72 -10.02 -4.04
C LYS A 183 -4.57 -10.37 -2.56
N GLY A 184 -4.04 -9.46 -1.74
CA GLY A 184 -3.61 -9.72 -0.38
C GLY A 184 -2.08 -9.80 -0.28
N ALA A 185 -1.51 -9.29 0.82
CA ALA A 185 -0.06 -9.08 0.98
C ALA A 185 0.53 -9.79 2.21
N TYR A 186 -0.31 -10.44 3.03
CA TYR A 186 0.06 -11.08 4.28
C TYR A 186 0.06 -12.61 4.11
N HIS A 187 0.87 -13.27 4.93
CA HIS A 187 0.87 -14.73 5.01
C HIS A 187 -0.25 -15.16 5.96
N GLU A 188 -1.25 -15.83 5.41
CA GLU A 188 -2.47 -16.20 6.11
C GLU A 188 -2.60 -17.72 6.26
N ASN A 189 -3.33 -18.17 7.28
CA ASN A 189 -3.64 -19.59 7.45
C ASN A 189 -4.55 -20.10 6.31
N SER A 190 -4.37 -21.35 5.85
CA SER A 190 -5.26 -22.03 4.87
C SER A 190 -6.72 -22.04 5.26
N ILE A 191 -7.01 -22.08 6.56
CA ILE A 191 -8.39 -22.16 7.02
C ILE A 191 -9.14 -20.92 6.48
N ASN A 192 -8.49 -19.76 6.57
CA ASN A 192 -9.08 -18.46 6.23
C ASN A 192 -8.73 -17.97 4.82
N SER A 193 -7.75 -18.58 4.15
CA SER A 193 -7.21 -18.07 2.87
C SER A 193 -7.00 -19.14 1.79
N TYR A 194 -7.05 -18.70 0.53
CA TYR A 194 -6.64 -19.48 -0.64
C TYR A 194 -5.11 -19.58 -0.71
N ARG A 195 -4.58 -20.80 -0.79
CA ARG A 195 -3.12 -21.05 -0.76
C ARG A 195 -2.42 -20.93 -2.11
N THR A 196 -3.11 -21.19 -3.21
CA THR A 196 -2.49 -21.22 -4.53
C THR A 196 -2.70 -19.89 -5.25
N ARG A 197 -1.69 -19.46 -6.00
CA ARG A 197 -1.82 -18.27 -6.86
C ARG A 197 -3.01 -18.39 -7.81
N HIS A 198 -3.26 -19.59 -8.35
CA HIS A 198 -4.39 -19.82 -9.22
C HIS A 198 -5.73 -19.58 -8.51
N ALA A 199 -5.92 -20.10 -7.30
CA ALA A 199 -7.15 -19.89 -6.54
C ALA A 199 -7.36 -18.40 -6.16
N VAL A 200 -6.28 -17.68 -5.79
CA VAL A 200 -6.34 -16.23 -5.56
C VAL A 200 -6.70 -15.48 -6.84
N ASP A 201 -6.10 -15.84 -7.98
CA ASP A 201 -6.38 -15.23 -9.29
C ASP A 201 -7.81 -15.51 -9.77
N GLU A 202 -8.37 -16.70 -9.50
CA GLU A 202 -9.78 -17.04 -9.74
C GLU A 202 -10.70 -16.20 -8.86
N ASN A 203 -10.46 -16.14 -7.55
CA ASN A 203 -11.31 -15.38 -6.65
C ASN A 203 -11.25 -13.86 -6.94
N TYR A 204 -10.07 -13.33 -7.27
CA TYR A 204 -9.93 -11.93 -7.70
C TYR A 204 -10.81 -11.63 -8.91
N ARG A 205 -10.84 -12.51 -9.92
CA ARG A 205 -11.69 -12.32 -11.10
C ARG A 205 -13.17 -12.35 -10.77
N LYS A 206 -13.60 -13.27 -9.90
CA LYS A 206 -14.99 -13.34 -9.43
C LYS A 206 -15.40 -12.05 -8.73
N LEU A 207 -14.62 -11.59 -7.75
CA LEU A 207 -14.89 -10.34 -7.02
C LEU A 207 -14.86 -9.11 -7.96
N MET A 208 -13.94 -9.10 -8.93
CA MET A 208 -13.85 -8.02 -9.92
C MET A 208 -15.08 -7.97 -10.84
N ASN A 209 -15.58 -9.11 -11.31
CA ASN A 209 -16.82 -9.16 -12.10
C ASN A 209 -17.98 -8.54 -11.32
N VAL A 210 -18.15 -8.93 -10.06
CA VAL A 210 -19.20 -8.37 -9.18
C VAL A 210 -19.04 -6.84 -9.02
N LEU A 211 -17.81 -6.33 -8.89
CA LEU A 211 -17.57 -4.88 -8.85
C LEU A 211 -17.98 -4.18 -10.15
N PHE A 212 -17.75 -4.76 -11.33
CA PHE A 212 -18.22 -4.19 -12.58
C PHE A 212 -19.75 -4.27 -12.75
N GLU A 213 -20.36 -5.35 -12.26
CA GLU A 213 -21.82 -5.53 -12.32
C GLU A 213 -22.56 -4.61 -11.36
N HIS A 214 -22.06 -4.42 -10.13
CA HIS A 214 -22.82 -3.80 -9.04
C HIS A 214 -22.12 -2.62 -8.35
N GLY A 215 -20.82 -2.41 -8.57
CA GLY A 215 -20.07 -1.33 -7.93
C GLY A 215 -20.33 0.03 -8.57
N ASN A 216 -20.37 1.08 -7.74
CA ASN A 216 -20.50 2.47 -8.19
C ASN A 216 -19.16 3.05 -8.65
N GLU A 217 -18.18 3.02 -7.76
CA GLU A 217 -16.81 3.45 -8.00
C GLU A 217 -15.83 2.53 -7.25
N PHE A 218 -14.77 2.08 -7.92
CA PHE A 218 -13.83 1.15 -7.31
C PHE A 218 -12.43 1.23 -7.92
N ALA A 219 -11.48 0.53 -7.31
CA ALA A 219 -10.10 0.48 -7.71
C ALA A 219 -9.64 -0.97 -7.92
N ILE A 220 -9.04 -1.23 -9.07
CA ILE A 220 -8.41 -2.51 -9.42
C ILE A 220 -6.90 -2.37 -9.16
N ALA A 221 -6.48 -2.79 -7.97
CA ALA A 221 -5.10 -2.67 -7.53
C ALA A 221 -4.28 -3.92 -7.85
N THR A 222 -3.61 -3.91 -9.00
CA THR A 222 -2.88 -5.07 -9.52
C THR A 222 -1.79 -4.69 -10.52
N HIS A 223 -0.80 -5.58 -10.68
CA HIS A 223 0.23 -5.51 -11.71
C HIS A 223 0.17 -6.70 -12.69
N ASP A 224 -0.85 -7.56 -12.55
CA ASP A 224 -1.04 -8.73 -13.38
C ASP A 224 -1.70 -8.33 -14.70
N SER A 225 -0.96 -8.42 -15.81
CA SER A 225 -1.41 -8.00 -17.14
C SER A 225 -2.67 -8.75 -17.59
N ARG A 226 -2.91 -9.97 -17.11
CA ARG A 226 -4.12 -10.73 -17.43
C ARG A 226 -5.36 -10.14 -16.75
N ILE A 227 -5.22 -9.74 -15.48
CA ILE A 227 -6.29 -9.07 -14.72
C ILE A 227 -6.56 -7.69 -15.31
N ILE A 228 -5.51 -6.94 -15.67
CA ILE A 228 -5.66 -5.63 -16.33
C ILE A 228 -6.39 -5.77 -17.67
N GLY A 229 -6.04 -6.77 -18.48
CA GLY A 229 -6.72 -7.06 -19.74
C GLY A 229 -8.21 -7.37 -19.52
N LEU A 230 -8.52 -8.26 -18.57
CA LEU A 230 -9.91 -8.57 -18.24
C LEU A 230 -10.70 -7.36 -17.72
N ALA A 231 -10.12 -6.55 -16.84
CA ALA A 231 -10.76 -5.31 -16.37
C ALA A 231 -11.03 -4.33 -17.52
N THR A 232 -10.10 -4.24 -18.48
CA THR A 232 -10.28 -3.43 -19.70
C THR A 232 -11.46 -3.95 -20.53
N ASP A 233 -11.60 -5.27 -20.70
CA ASP A 233 -12.70 -5.83 -21.46
C ASP A 233 -14.06 -5.72 -20.73
N LEU A 234 -14.07 -5.87 -19.41
CA LEU A 234 -15.27 -5.61 -18.60
C LEU A 234 -15.69 -4.14 -18.67
N SER A 235 -14.75 -3.19 -18.69
CA SER A 235 -15.06 -1.76 -18.80
C SER A 235 -15.75 -1.37 -20.11
N LYS A 236 -15.61 -2.17 -21.17
CA LYS A 236 -16.34 -1.98 -22.44
C LYS A 236 -17.79 -2.44 -22.34
N LYS A 237 -18.08 -3.35 -21.42
CA LYS A 237 -19.42 -3.95 -21.22
C LYS A 237 -20.20 -3.24 -20.11
N HIS A 238 -19.50 -2.73 -19.11
CA HIS A 238 -20.08 -2.06 -17.95
C HIS A 238 -19.51 -0.65 -17.83
N GLU A 239 -20.35 0.36 -18.01
CA GLU A 239 -19.99 1.77 -17.84
C GLU A 239 -19.87 2.12 -16.34
N ARG A 240 -18.80 1.63 -15.70
CA ARG A 240 -18.49 1.92 -14.29
C ARG A 240 -17.31 2.88 -14.16
N LYS A 241 -17.34 3.70 -13.11
CA LYS A 241 -16.18 4.52 -12.73
C LYS A 241 -15.18 3.63 -12.00
N PHE A 242 -13.98 3.46 -12.56
CA PHE A 242 -12.92 2.75 -11.86
C PHE A 242 -11.55 3.30 -12.19
N GLU A 243 -10.57 2.95 -11.36
CA GLU A 243 -9.16 3.26 -11.59
C GLU A 243 -8.27 2.03 -11.44
N PHE A 244 -7.18 2.00 -12.19
CA PHE A 244 -6.09 1.08 -11.93
C PHE A 244 -5.17 1.66 -10.86
N GLN A 245 -4.80 0.86 -9.86
CA GLN A 245 -3.86 1.30 -8.84
C GLN A 245 -2.61 0.43 -8.84
N MET A 246 -1.45 1.05 -8.93
CA MET A 246 -0.19 0.35 -9.13
C MET A 246 0.89 0.94 -8.22
N LEU A 247 1.63 0.07 -7.52
CA LEU A 247 2.81 0.46 -6.73
C LEU A 247 3.87 1.18 -7.57
N LYS A 248 4.50 2.21 -6.98
CA LYS A 248 5.72 2.85 -7.50
C LYS A 248 6.81 1.83 -7.80
N GLY A 249 7.46 1.95 -8.97
CA GLY A 249 8.58 1.10 -9.38
C GLY A 249 8.23 -0.32 -9.81
N ILE A 250 6.95 -0.66 -9.90
CA ILE A 250 6.48 -2.01 -10.19
C ILE A 250 5.67 -1.97 -11.49
N ARG A 251 6.25 -2.56 -12.54
CA ARG A 251 5.66 -2.57 -13.91
C ARG A 251 5.38 -1.14 -14.41
N ASP A 252 6.32 -0.22 -14.19
CA ASP A 252 6.15 1.19 -14.52
C ASP A 252 5.91 1.42 -16.03
N GLU A 253 6.34 0.49 -16.88
CA GLU A 253 6.06 0.51 -18.31
C GLU A 253 4.57 0.40 -18.65
N LEU A 254 3.75 -0.22 -17.78
CA LEU A 254 2.32 -0.39 -18.02
C LEU A 254 1.50 0.88 -17.73
N LYS A 255 1.94 1.67 -16.75
CA LYS A 255 1.20 2.84 -16.26
C LYS A 255 0.90 3.87 -17.37
N PRO A 256 1.90 4.36 -18.14
CA PRO A 256 1.63 5.33 -19.20
C PRO A 256 0.81 4.73 -20.35
N ILE A 257 0.88 3.41 -20.57
CA ILE A 257 0.03 2.73 -21.56
C ILE A 257 -1.44 2.81 -21.13
N LEU A 258 -1.74 2.59 -19.85
CA LEU A 258 -3.11 2.68 -19.32
C LEU A 258 -3.64 4.11 -19.36
N VAL A 259 -2.82 5.10 -18.97
CA VAL A 259 -3.18 6.52 -19.09
C VAL A 259 -3.48 6.90 -20.54
N LYS A 260 -2.63 6.51 -21.50
CA LYS A 260 -2.85 6.78 -22.94
C LYS A 260 -4.11 6.10 -23.50
N LYS A 261 -4.55 4.99 -22.89
CA LYS A 261 -5.82 4.33 -23.21
C LYS A 261 -7.04 5.02 -22.58
N GLY A 262 -6.86 6.12 -21.86
CA GLY A 262 -7.93 6.89 -21.23
C GLY A 262 -8.37 6.37 -19.86
N PHE A 263 -7.67 5.41 -19.27
CA PHE A 263 -8.00 4.93 -17.92
C PHE A 263 -7.47 5.89 -16.85
N SER A 264 -8.24 6.05 -15.76
CA SER A 264 -7.72 6.63 -14.53
C SER A 264 -6.69 5.68 -13.91
N VAL A 265 -5.53 6.22 -13.55
CA VAL A 265 -4.43 5.46 -12.95
C VAL A 265 -3.94 6.20 -11.71
N SER A 266 -3.82 5.49 -10.59
CA SER A 266 -3.17 5.99 -9.38
C SER A 266 -1.88 5.23 -9.09
N GLU A 267 -0.81 5.96 -8.80
CA GLU A 267 0.44 5.38 -8.29
C GLU A 267 0.40 5.33 -6.75
N TYR A 268 0.60 4.14 -6.17
CA TYR A 268 0.79 3.99 -4.73
C TYR A 268 2.26 4.26 -4.38
N ILE A 269 2.50 5.28 -3.57
CA ILE A 269 3.81 5.88 -3.28
C ILE A 269 4.10 5.72 -1.78
N PRO A 270 4.81 4.64 -1.39
CA PRO A 270 5.27 4.47 -0.02
C PRO A 270 6.49 5.35 0.27
N TYR A 271 6.59 5.87 1.49
CA TYR A 271 7.74 6.66 1.95
C TYR A 271 7.97 6.49 3.46
N GLY A 272 9.15 6.83 3.94
CA GLY A 272 9.50 6.78 5.36
C GLY A 272 10.60 5.78 5.68
N THR A 273 11.16 5.93 6.87
CA THR A 273 12.35 5.19 7.34
C THR A 273 12.13 3.69 7.54
N ASN A 274 10.88 3.24 7.69
CA ASN A 274 10.52 1.82 7.89
C ASN A 274 10.44 1.05 6.55
N TRP A 275 11.38 1.27 5.64
CA TRP A 275 11.32 0.76 4.27
C TRP A 275 11.73 -0.71 4.11
N LEU A 276 12.51 -1.25 5.05
CA LEU A 276 13.11 -2.57 4.92
C LEU A 276 12.07 -3.71 4.85
N PRO A 277 11.09 -3.83 5.78
CA PRO A 277 10.07 -4.88 5.69
C PRO A 277 9.26 -4.81 4.39
N TYR A 278 8.88 -3.59 3.98
CA TYR A 278 8.17 -3.35 2.73
C TYR A 278 8.98 -3.83 1.52
N SER A 279 10.27 -3.49 1.46
CA SER A 279 11.15 -3.81 0.33
C SER A 279 11.47 -5.30 0.25
N ILE A 280 11.67 -5.97 1.39
CA ILE A 280 11.86 -7.43 1.44
C ILE A 280 10.63 -8.14 0.87
N ARG A 281 9.41 -7.68 1.18
CA ARG A 281 8.19 -8.25 0.61
C ARG A 281 8.14 -8.08 -0.91
N ARG A 282 8.50 -6.91 -1.44
CA ARG A 282 8.59 -6.66 -2.89
C ARG A 282 9.64 -7.53 -3.59
N LEU A 283 10.75 -7.84 -2.92
CA LEU A 283 11.77 -8.78 -3.43
C LEU A 283 11.21 -10.20 -3.54
N ARG A 284 10.54 -10.69 -2.48
CA ARG A 284 9.98 -12.06 -2.44
C ARG A 284 8.89 -12.31 -3.47
N GLU A 285 8.09 -11.29 -3.78
CA GLU A 285 7.01 -11.38 -4.76
C GLU A 285 7.49 -11.57 -6.21
N ARG A 286 8.79 -11.38 -6.49
CA ARG A 286 9.37 -11.49 -7.84
C ARG A 286 10.60 -12.38 -7.87
N LYS A 287 10.48 -13.57 -8.48
CA LYS A 287 11.60 -14.50 -8.74
C LYS A 287 12.80 -13.82 -9.43
N ARG A 288 12.55 -12.88 -10.35
CA ARG A 288 13.60 -12.11 -11.07
C ARG A 288 14.38 -11.16 -10.15
N ASN A 289 13.79 -10.71 -9.05
CA ASN A 289 14.46 -9.84 -8.08
C ASN A 289 15.35 -10.62 -7.10
N ILE A 290 15.04 -11.91 -6.86
CA ILE A 290 15.89 -12.81 -6.06
C ILE A 290 17.24 -13.04 -6.78
N LEU A 291 17.22 -13.12 -8.12
CA LEU A 291 18.45 -13.21 -8.93
C LEU A 291 19.35 -11.97 -8.79
N LEU A 292 18.77 -10.76 -8.60
CA LEU A 292 19.54 -9.53 -8.36
C LEU A 292 20.34 -9.59 -7.05
N LEU A 293 19.78 -10.20 -6.00
CA LEU A 293 20.52 -10.46 -4.75
C LEU A 293 21.67 -11.43 -5.00
N GLY A 294 21.41 -12.54 -5.71
CA GLY A 294 22.43 -13.54 -6.06
C GLY A 294 23.62 -12.93 -6.83
N SER A 295 23.36 -12.06 -7.81
CA SER A 295 24.43 -11.39 -8.56
C SER A 295 25.24 -10.40 -7.73
N SER A 296 24.62 -9.69 -6.76
CA SER A 296 25.36 -8.79 -5.86
C SER A 296 26.24 -9.56 -4.87
N PHE A 297 25.83 -10.75 -4.42
CA PHE A 297 26.66 -11.62 -3.57
C PHE A 297 27.86 -12.22 -4.31
N ILE A 298 27.73 -12.50 -5.62
CA ILE A 298 28.83 -13.01 -6.45
C ILE A 298 29.84 -11.90 -6.75
N HIS A 299 29.40 -10.65 -6.89
CA HIS A 299 30.30 -9.51 -7.09
C HIS A 299 31.03 -9.07 -5.81
N SER A 300 30.49 -9.36 -4.62
CA SER A 300 31.14 -9.04 -3.34
C SER A 300 32.15 -10.09 -2.86
N HIS A 301 32.30 -11.22 -3.58
CA HIS A 301 33.27 -12.29 -3.28
C HIS A 301 34.38 -12.40 -4.35
N ARG A 302 34.47 -11.43 -5.27
CA ARG A 302 35.61 -11.22 -6.17
C ARG A 302 36.30 -9.90 -5.81
N VAL A 303 36.89 -9.84 -4.62
CA VAL A 303 38.05 -9.00 -4.27
C VAL A 303 38.89 -9.79 -3.28
#